data_AF-A0A2N9JIW5-F1
#
_entry.id   AF-A0A2N9JIW5-F1
#
_cell.length_a   1.000
_cell.length_b   1.000
_cell.length_c   1.000
_cell.angle_alpha   90.00
_cell.angle_beta   90.00
_cell.angle_gamma   90.00
#
_symmetry.space_group_name_H-M   'P 1'
#
loop_
_entity.id
_entity.type
_entity.pdbx_description
1 polymer ?
#
loop_
_entity_poly.entity_id
_entity_poly.type
_entity_poly.pdbx_seq_one_letter_code
_entity_poly.pdbx_strand_id
1 'polypeptide(L)'
;MAEVSRGIPAVSVANRAGLTPVFPPGGAADELFDRLGSTLPVASEQVLDATSVASATVAVYFAYLTAISDWVTAQGLPPEHPRRLVGAVFTGVNADLAEPAGFDELARHHATPGGQNERLLAGVRAAGVYDSIARELDRLLKA
;
A
#
# COMPACT_ATOMS: atom_id res chain seq x y z
N MET A 1 -18.41 30.90 -13.74
CA MET A 1 -17.91 30.43 -12.44
C MET A 1 -16.68 29.58 -12.70
N ALA A 2 -15.65 29.65 -11.85
CA ALA A 2 -14.50 28.78 -11.97
C ALA A 2 -14.83 27.41 -11.34
N GLU A 3 -14.47 26.34 -12.01
CA GLU A 3 -14.52 24.97 -11.48
C GLU A 3 -13.24 24.71 -10.68
N VAL A 4 -13.37 24.14 -9.48
CA VAL A 4 -12.24 23.85 -8.58
C VAL A 4 -12.38 22.43 -8.06
N SER A 5 -11.34 21.62 -8.28
CA SER A 5 -11.23 20.25 -7.76
C SER A 5 -9.90 20.05 -7.05
N ARG A 6 -9.91 19.19 -6.03
CA ARG A 6 -8.72 18.69 -5.34
C ARG A 6 -8.41 17.30 -5.87
N GLY A 7 -7.15 17.08 -6.26
CA GLY A 7 -6.63 15.77 -6.64
C GLY A 7 -5.41 15.40 -5.80
N ILE A 8 -5.22 14.12 -5.50
CA ILE A 8 -4.08 13.61 -4.72
C ILE A 8 -3.26 12.64 -5.57
N PRO A 9 -2.34 13.13 -6.43
CA PRO A 9 -1.56 12.27 -7.31
C PRO A 9 -0.47 11.53 -6.54
N ALA A 10 -0.30 10.23 -6.83
CA ALA A 10 0.85 9.45 -6.39
C ALA A 10 2.05 9.62 -7.34
N VAL A 11 3.25 9.22 -6.91
CA VAL A 11 4.47 9.30 -7.74
C VAL A 11 4.39 8.53 -9.06
N SER A 12 3.47 7.55 -9.18
CA SER A 12 3.26 6.77 -10.40
C SER A 12 2.72 7.58 -11.58
N VAL A 13 2.21 8.80 -11.36
CA VAL A 13 1.83 9.72 -12.45
C VAL A 13 3.00 10.04 -13.39
N ALA A 14 4.24 9.99 -12.89
CA ALA A 14 5.44 10.18 -13.71
C ALA A 14 5.55 9.15 -14.85
N ASN A 15 5.00 7.94 -14.65
CA ASN A 15 5.01 6.85 -15.61
C ASN A 15 3.66 6.67 -16.32
N ARG A 16 2.74 7.63 -16.18
CA ARG A 16 1.34 7.51 -16.66
C ARG A 16 0.61 6.27 -16.13
N ALA A 17 0.96 5.84 -14.92
CA ALA A 17 0.36 4.68 -14.25
C ALA A 17 -0.29 5.10 -12.91
N GLY A 18 -0.73 6.37 -12.84
CA GLY A 18 -1.44 6.89 -11.67
C GLY A 18 -2.90 6.47 -11.65
N LEU A 19 -3.41 6.20 -10.45
CA LEU A 19 -4.84 6.25 -10.13
C LEU A 19 -5.02 7.43 -9.18
N THR A 20 -5.49 8.56 -9.68
CA THR A 20 -5.51 9.81 -8.91
C THR A 20 -6.93 10.08 -8.36
N PRO A 21 -7.12 10.07 -7.03
CA PRO A 21 -8.38 10.46 -6.40
C PRO A 21 -8.70 11.94 -6.65
N VAL A 22 -9.96 12.25 -7.02
CA VAL A 22 -10.42 13.61 -7.32
C VAL A 22 -11.79 13.93 -6.69
N PHE A 23 -11.92 15.12 -6.08
CA PHE A 23 -13.19 15.67 -5.58
C PHE A 23 -13.29 17.21 -5.74
N PRO A 24 -14.46 17.77 -6.09
CA PRO A 24 -15.56 17.07 -6.74
C PRO A 24 -15.11 16.46 -8.07
N PRO A 25 -15.69 15.32 -8.48
CA PRO A 25 -15.30 14.65 -9.71
C PRO A 25 -15.78 15.41 -10.94
N GLY A 26 -15.04 15.27 -12.04
CA GLY A 26 -15.40 15.77 -13.36
C GLY A 26 -14.53 16.93 -13.86
N GLY A 27 -14.94 17.46 -15.00
CA GLY A 27 -14.34 18.64 -15.62
C GLY A 27 -12.88 18.46 -16.00
N ALA A 28 -12.14 19.57 -15.97
CA ALA A 28 -10.75 19.62 -16.42
C ALA A 28 -9.78 18.79 -15.53
N ALA A 29 -10.16 18.50 -14.29
CA ALA A 29 -9.31 17.71 -13.38
C ALA A 29 -9.28 16.23 -13.80
N ASP A 30 -10.44 15.64 -14.08
CA ASP A 30 -10.53 14.26 -14.54
C ASP A 30 -9.83 14.10 -15.91
N GLU A 31 -10.08 15.01 -16.85
CA GLU A 31 -9.41 15.00 -18.16
C GLU A 31 -7.87 15.08 -18.05
N LEU A 32 -7.36 15.81 -17.05
CA LEU A 32 -5.93 15.90 -16.79
C LEU A 32 -5.37 14.58 -16.26
N PHE A 33 -6.00 13.99 -15.24
CA PHE A 33 -5.47 12.80 -14.58
C PHE A 33 -5.67 11.52 -15.40
N ASP A 34 -6.69 11.44 -16.25
CA ASP A 34 -6.85 10.37 -17.23
C ASP A 34 -5.68 10.33 -18.22
N ARG A 35 -5.08 11.48 -18.55
CA ARG A 35 -3.86 11.53 -19.38
C ARG A 35 -2.59 11.11 -18.63
N LEU A 36 -2.65 11.04 -17.30
CA LEU A 36 -1.55 10.63 -16.41
C LEU A 36 -1.77 9.22 -15.83
N GLY A 37 -2.74 8.48 -16.38
CA GLY A 37 -3.08 7.10 -16.00
C GLY A 37 -4.59 6.95 -15.93
N SER A 38 -5.18 7.37 -14.82
CA SER A 38 -6.62 7.31 -14.59
C SER A 38 -7.02 8.20 -13.42
N THR A 39 -8.25 8.69 -13.48
CA THR A 39 -8.92 9.36 -12.38
C THR A 39 -9.70 8.36 -11.54
N LEU A 40 -9.68 8.54 -10.22
CA LEU A 40 -10.58 7.90 -9.27
C LEU A 40 -11.56 8.96 -8.73
N PRO A 41 -12.78 9.06 -9.29
CA PRO A 41 -13.82 9.90 -8.72
C PRO A 41 -14.13 9.48 -7.28
N VAL A 42 -14.09 10.41 -6.32
CA VAL A 42 -14.51 10.15 -4.94
C VAL A 42 -15.70 11.00 -4.55
N ALA A 43 -16.46 10.56 -3.55
CA ALA A 43 -17.76 11.12 -3.23
C ALA A 43 -17.74 12.30 -2.23
N SER A 44 -16.63 12.52 -1.53
CA SER A 44 -16.48 13.60 -0.55
C SER A 44 -15.01 13.95 -0.30
N GLU A 45 -14.77 15.14 0.26
CA GLU A 45 -13.43 15.51 0.75
C GLU A 45 -12.91 14.53 1.80
N GLN A 46 -13.78 14.03 2.66
CA GLN A 46 -13.40 13.02 3.67
C GLN A 46 -12.86 11.74 3.04
N VAL A 47 -13.48 11.26 1.95
CA VAL A 47 -12.97 10.09 1.21
C VAL A 47 -11.65 10.43 0.52
N LEU A 48 -11.52 11.65 -0.03
CA LEU A 48 -10.28 12.11 -0.63
C LEU A 48 -9.13 12.10 0.41
N ASP A 49 -9.35 12.66 1.59
CA ASP A 49 -8.35 12.71 2.66
C ASP A 49 -7.99 11.30 3.16
N ALA A 50 -8.96 10.37 3.23
CA ALA A 50 -8.70 8.97 3.56
C ALA A 50 -7.72 8.29 2.57
N THR A 51 -7.78 8.62 1.28
CA THR A 51 -6.81 8.10 0.29
C THR A 51 -5.39 8.61 0.55
N SER A 52 -5.25 9.86 0.99
CA SER A 52 -3.96 10.42 1.39
C SER A 52 -3.41 9.72 2.63
N VAL A 53 -4.24 9.53 3.66
CA VAL A 53 -3.86 8.85 4.90
C VAL A 53 -3.43 7.41 4.62
N ALA A 54 -4.11 6.70 3.72
CA ALA A 54 -3.70 5.36 3.32
C ALA A 54 -2.26 5.32 2.77
N SER A 55 -1.83 6.34 2.02
CA SER A 55 -0.47 6.42 1.49
C SER A 55 0.62 6.58 2.57
N ALA A 56 0.26 7.00 3.79
CA ALA A 56 1.22 7.10 4.90
C ALA A 56 1.81 5.72 5.32
N THR A 57 1.16 4.63 4.92
CA THR A 57 1.62 3.25 5.18
C THR A 57 2.89 2.87 4.41
N VAL A 58 3.33 3.66 3.41
CA VAL A 58 4.56 3.38 2.65
C VAL A 58 5.80 3.32 3.57
N ALA A 59 5.91 4.23 4.53
CA ALA A 59 7.02 4.21 5.49
C ALA A 59 6.94 2.98 6.43
N VAL A 60 5.72 2.60 6.84
CA VAL A 60 5.48 1.40 7.65
C VAL A 60 5.87 0.13 6.90
N TYR A 61 5.58 0.06 5.60
CA TYR A 61 5.99 -1.04 4.74
C TYR A 61 7.51 -1.20 4.68
N PHE A 62 8.27 -0.13 4.46
CA PHE A 62 9.74 -0.21 4.46
C PHE A 62 10.30 -0.56 5.85
N ALA A 63 9.71 -0.06 6.93
CA ALA A 63 10.09 -0.45 8.29
C ALA A 63 9.84 -1.95 8.56
N TYR A 64 8.74 -2.51 8.04
CA TYR A 64 8.46 -3.94 8.08
C TYR A 64 9.54 -4.77 7.36
N LEU A 65 9.96 -4.36 6.15
CA LEU A 65 11.04 -5.04 5.43
C LEU A 65 12.39 -4.95 6.17
N THR A 66 12.67 -3.80 6.80
CA THR A 66 13.86 -3.63 7.65
C THR A 66 13.81 -4.59 8.84
N ALA A 67 12.68 -4.70 9.54
CA ALA A 67 12.54 -5.61 10.68
C ALA A 67 12.81 -7.07 10.30
N ILE A 68 12.35 -7.52 9.13
CA ILE A 68 12.66 -8.87 8.62
C ILE A 68 14.15 -9.01 8.31
N SER A 69 14.73 -8.01 7.65
CA SER A 69 16.17 -8.02 7.29
C SER A 69 17.05 -8.09 8.53
N ASP A 70 16.72 -7.33 9.57
CA ASP A 70 17.44 -7.33 10.84
C ASP A 70 17.29 -8.68 11.55
N TRP A 71 16.10 -9.28 11.53
CA TRP A 71 15.88 -10.62 12.09
C TRP A 71 16.73 -11.69 11.38
N VAL A 72 16.81 -11.66 10.04
CA VAL A 72 17.65 -12.58 9.26
C VAL A 72 19.14 -12.35 9.56
N THR A 73 19.56 -11.10 9.71
CA THR A 73 20.94 -10.76 10.14
C THR A 73 21.25 -11.39 11.49
N ALA A 74 20.31 -11.32 12.44
CA ALA A 74 20.46 -11.93 13.76
C ALA A 74 20.55 -13.46 13.73
N GLN A 75 20.13 -14.13 12.64
CA GLN A 75 20.33 -15.56 12.43
C GLN A 75 21.74 -15.90 11.89
N GLY A 76 22.60 -14.91 11.68
CA GLY A 76 23.99 -15.09 11.25
C GLY A 76 24.25 -14.89 9.75
N LEU A 77 23.25 -14.41 8.98
CA LEU A 77 23.48 -14.07 7.57
C LEU A 77 24.32 -12.78 7.46
N PRO A 78 25.39 -12.74 6.63
CA PRO A 78 26.22 -11.56 6.49
C PRO A 78 25.42 -10.30 6.08
N PRO A 79 25.69 -9.11 6.66
CA PRO A 79 24.85 -7.91 6.54
C PRO A 79 24.52 -7.44 5.11
N GLU A 80 25.33 -7.80 4.12
CA GLU A 80 25.14 -7.49 2.71
C GLU A 80 24.00 -8.28 2.03
N HIS A 81 23.56 -9.39 2.63
CA HIS A 81 22.59 -10.30 2.03
C HIS A 81 21.13 -10.11 2.47
N PRO A 82 20.79 -9.88 3.75
CA PRO A 82 19.41 -9.81 4.23
C PRO A 82 18.54 -8.83 3.44
N ARG A 83 19.04 -7.60 3.23
CA ARG A 83 18.31 -6.59 2.46
C ARG A 83 18.08 -7.01 1.00
N ARG A 84 19.07 -7.67 0.38
CA ARG A 84 18.96 -8.17 -1.00
C ARG A 84 17.96 -9.32 -1.09
N LEU A 85 18.00 -10.25 -0.13
CA LEU A 85 17.08 -11.38 -0.05
C LEU A 85 15.64 -10.91 0.14
N VAL A 86 15.39 -10.11 1.18
CA VAL A 86 14.05 -9.57 1.47
C VAL A 86 13.56 -8.70 0.32
N GLY A 87 14.41 -7.82 -0.22
CA GLY A 87 14.08 -7.01 -1.38
C GLY A 87 13.66 -7.84 -2.60
N ALA A 88 14.40 -8.92 -2.92
CA ALA A 88 14.07 -9.80 -4.04
C ALA A 88 12.71 -10.52 -3.84
N VAL A 89 12.45 -11.05 -2.64
CA VAL A 89 11.18 -11.72 -2.32
C VAL A 89 10.00 -10.78 -2.49
N PHE A 90 10.06 -9.60 -1.87
CA PHE A 90 8.94 -8.66 -1.89
C PHE A 90 8.80 -7.92 -3.23
N THR A 91 9.88 -7.79 -4.01
CA THR A 91 9.78 -7.34 -5.40
C THR A 91 8.96 -8.32 -6.24
N GLY A 92 9.21 -9.63 -6.08
CA GLY A 92 8.47 -10.66 -6.79
C GLY A 92 6.97 -10.66 -6.45
N VAL A 93 6.64 -10.62 -5.16
CA VAL A 93 5.23 -10.60 -4.72
C VAL A 93 4.51 -9.31 -5.10
N ASN A 94 5.20 -8.16 -5.12
CA ASN A 94 4.59 -6.91 -5.57
C ASN A 94 4.22 -6.90 -7.06
N ALA A 95 4.81 -7.77 -7.88
CA ALA A 95 4.38 -7.93 -9.26
C ALA A 95 2.95 -8.50 -9.35
N ASP A 96 2.55 -9.34 -8.39
CA ASP A 96 1.20 -9.92 -8.31
C ASP A 96 0.12 -8.84 -8.05
N LEU A 97 0.50 -7.65 -7.55
CA LEU A 97 -0.44 -6.53 -7.35
C LEU A 97 -1.00 -5.95 -8.66
N ALA A 98 -0.38 -6.27 -9.80
CA ALA A 98 -0.89 -5.90 -11.11
C ALA A 98 -2.05 -6.81 -11.56
N GLU A 99 -2.24 -7.96 -10.91
CA GLU A 99 -3.30 -8.90 -11.26
C GLU A 99 -4.67 -8.48 -10.67
N PRO A 100 -5.80 -8.81 -11.31
CA PRO A 100 -7.13 -8.43 -10.84
C PRO A 100 -7.57 -9.11 -9.52
N ALA A 101 -6.76 -10.02 -8.98
CA ALA A 101 -7.09 -10.80 -7.79
C ALA A 101 -7.13 -9.92 -6.54
N GLY A 102 -8.06 -10.22 -5.62
CA GLY A 102 -8.12 -9.52 -4.33
C GLY A 102 -6.92 -9.86 -3.44
N PHE A 103 -6.52 -8.94 -2.56
CA PHE A 103 -5.37 -9.15 -1.66
C PHE A 103 -5.50 -10.38 -0.75
N ASP A 104 -6.73 -10.72 -0.32
CA ASP A 104 -6.97 -11.94 0.46
C ASP A 104 -6.72 -13.22 -0.35
N GLU A 105 -6.96 -13.19 -1.66
CA GLU A 105 -6.71 -14.31 -2.55
C GLU A 105 -5.22 -14.47 -2.82
N LEU A 106 -4.51 -13.37 -3.09
CA LEU A 106 -3.06 -13.36 -3.19
C LEU A 106 -2.41 -13.90 -1.91
N ALA A 107 -2.88 -13.47 -0.74
CA ALA A 107 -2.39 -13.97 0.54
C ALA A 107 -2.63 -15.49 0.70
N ARG A 108 -3.78 -16.00 0.26
CA ARG A 108 -4.09 -17.44 0.27
C ARG A 108 -3.22 -18.25 -0.68
N HIS A 109 -2.90 -17.72 -1.87
CA HIS A 109 -2.01 -18.39 -2.82
C HIS A 109 -0.59 -18.57 -2.26
N HIS A 110 -0.14 -17.62 -1.44
CA HIS A 110 1.17 -17.69 -0.77
C HIS A 110 1.12 -18.46 0.57
N ALA A 111 -0.05 -18.81 1.10
CA ALA A 111 -0.21 -19.50 2.38
C ALA A 111 -0.59 -20.97 2.20
N THR A 112 0.41 -21.85 2.07
CA THR A 112 0.16 -23.30 2.04
C THR A 112 -0.40 -23.79 3.39
N PRO A 113 -1.35 -24.76 3.40
CA PRO A 113 -1.92 -25.29 4.63
C PRO A 113 -0.86 -25.84 5.59
N GLY A 114 -0.85 -25.37 6.83
CA GLY A 114 0.15 -25.68 7.85
C GLY A 114 1.52 -25.04 7.62
N GLY A 115 1.69 -24.23 6.57
CA GLY A 115 2.94 -23.61 6.15
C GLY A 115 3.37 -22.43 7.03
N GLN A 116 4.58 -21.94 6.80
CA GLN A 116 5.15 -20.83 7.56
C GLN A 116 4.31 -19.54 7.42
N ASN A 117 3.85 -19.23 6.20
CA ASN A 117 3.08 -18.03 5.91
C ASN A 117 1.72 -18.01 6.63
N GLU A 118 1.01 -19.15 6.65
CA GLU A 118 -0.26 -19.28 7.39
C GLU A 118 -0.06 -19.06 8.89
N ARG A 119 0.92 -19.75 9.48
CA ARG A 119 1.18 -19.66 10.93
C ARG A 119 1.61 -18.26 11.35
N LEU A 120 2.48 -17.60 10.56
CA LEU A 120 2.91 -16.23 10.84
C LEU A 120 1.72 -15.26 10.75
N LEU A 121 0.90 -15.36 9.69
CA LEU A 121 -0.29 -14.53 9.52
C LEU A 121 -1.27 -14.68 10.70
N ALA A 122 -1.52 -15.92 11.15
CA ALA A 122 -2.37 -16.18 12.30
C ALA A 122 -1.82 -15.52 13.58
N GLY A 123 -0.51 -15.63 13.82
CA GLY A 123 0.15 -14.98 14.97
C GLY A 123 0.08 -13.45 14.92
N VAL A 124 0.34 -12.85 13.76
CA VAL A 124 0.27 -11.39 13.56
C VAL A 124 -1.16 -10.87 13.76
N ARG A 125 -2.17 -11.60 13.29
CA ARG A 125 -3.58 -11.29 13.54
C ARG A 125 -3.92 -11.35 15.02
N ALA A 126 -3.53 -12.43 15.70
CA ALA A 126 -3.78 -12.60 17.13
C ALA A 126 -3.09 -11.52 17.98
N ALA A 127 -1.95 -10.99 17.53
CA ALA A 127 -1.25 -9.89 18.17
C ALA A 127 -1.89 -8.50 17.93
N GLY A 128 -2.95 -8.39 17.11
CA GLY A 128 -3.67 -7.13 16.86
C GLY A 128 -2.87 -6.10 16.06
N VAL A 129 -1.94 -6.55 15.21
CA VAL A 129 -1.09 -5.65 14.40
C VAL A 129 -1.93 -4.84 13.41
N TYR A 130 -2.87 -5.48 12.71
CA TYR A 130 -3.73 -4.81 11.73
C TYR A 130 -4.68 -3.80 12.39
N ASP A 131 -5.22 -4.13 13.56
CA ASP A 131 -6.05 -3.20 14.34
C ASP A 131 -5.24 -1.99 14.81
N SER A 132 -3.95 -2.18 15.10
CA SER A 132 -3.05 -1.09 15.47
C SER A 132 -2.83 -0.14 14.30
N ILE A 133 -2.62 -0.66 13.08
CA ILE A 133 -2.50 0.16 11.87
C ILE A 133 -3.80 0.95 11.64
N ALA A 134 -4.96 0.29 11.71
CA ALA A 134 -6.26 0.95 11.54
C ALA A 134 -6.45 2.11 12.52
N ARG A 135 -6.09 1.92 13.80
CA ARG A 135 -6.15 2.98 14.81
C ARG A 135 -5.23 4.17 14.50
N GLU A 136 -4.02 3.94 14.00
CA GLU A 136 -3.14 5.06 13.62
C GLU A 136 -3.65 5.80 12.38
N LEU A 137 -4.21 5.09 11.39
CA LEU A 137 -4.86 5.72 10.23
C LEU A 137 -6.06 6.57 10.68
N ASP A 138 -6.89 6.08 11.60
CA ASP A 138 -8.00 6.85 12.17
C ASP A 138 -7.54 8.12 12.90
N ARG A 139 -6.37 8.08 13.54
CA ARG A 139 -5.79 9.27 14.20
C ARG A 139 -5.31 10.29 13.18
N LEU A 140 -4.64 9.82 12.12
CA LEU A 140 -4.17 10.68 11.03
C LEU A 140 -5.33 11.34 10.29
N LEU A 141 -6.43 10.62 10.06
CA LEU A 141 -7.61 11.16 9.38
C LEU A 141 -8.34 12.25 10.21
N LYS A 142 -8.16 12.25 11.53
CA LYS A 142 -8.79 13.22 12.45
C LYS A 142 -7.89 14.43 12.75
N ALA A 143 -6.62 14.39 12.36
CA ALA A 143 -5.61 15.41 12.65
C ALA A 143 -5.71 16.57 11.64
#